data_AF-A0A9X2ZT13-F1
#
_entry.id   AF-A0A9X2ZT13-F1
#
_cell.length_a   1.000
_cell.length_b   1.000
_cell.length_c   1.000
_cell.angle_alpha   90.00
_cell.angle_beta   90.00
_cell.angle_gamma   90.00
#
_symmetry.space_group_name_H-M   'P 1'
#
loop_
_entity.id
_entity.type
_entity.pdbx_description
1 polymer ?
#
loop_
_entity_poly.entity_id
_entity_poly.type
_entity_poly.pdbx_seq_one_letter_code
_entity_poly.pdbx_strand_id
1 'polypeptide(L)'
;MALASTSPDPPSPLKNLDALYPLACTLVGDEAAPSLLVQVYERVADAPPNERPEAPEDWLALLLREAPEQGQAPSDPEAPDASSASDAGSLRRDTAERLARNTLPVAFATCSTAERFVLALSASRLSEAPQPARLADLFEAPLPSSPSALLREKLRAVLSAPEADLIDETLSDTELHGVLRDVLRDRFAPVPSSLRARLRAVRRSSSPAADTNEEDEKDPEGSASGDTSGGLLDRLPSRPKPRTLLFVLLLGGLVLGGGLGVSYLTGSSSSTSAPSPPTLTAFSAEQAGAVTTERATTQPAEAEAYLDSTWGRRVRLPSIESAQLRGVGRLRAAGNTEIPVVLYTGEEEARIAAFVYSYALIDRLDDTATLNTQVRSQLAQRNRLVADGQAAGPGLLWRNRANIFVVVSPSLSPDALRARVQP
;
A
#
# COMPACT_ATOMS: atom_id res chain seq x y z
N MET A 1 -18.95 -42.94 23.19
CA MET A 1 -18.74 -42.30 21.86
C MET A 1 -19.64 -41.09 21.79
N ALA A 2 -19.07 -39.88 21.78
CA ALA A 2 -19.81 -38.67 21.46
C ALA A 2 -19.31 -38.21 20.08
N LEU A 3 -20.21 -38.00 19.14
CA LEU A 3 -19.88 -37.52 17.81
C LEU A 3 -19.63 -36.02 17.90
N ALA A 4 -18.38 -35.59 17.67
CA ALA A 4 -18.08 -34.18 17.50
C ALA A 4 -18.70 -33.72 16.17
N SER A 5 -19.82 -32.98 16.26
CA SER A 5 -20.41 -32.32 15.11
C SER A 5 -19.44 -31.27 14.57
N THR A 6 -18.68 -31.63 13.54
CA THR A 6 -17.91 -30.68 12.75
C THR A 6 -18.87 -29.77 12.01
N SER A 7 -19.25 -28.65 12.64
CA SER A 7 -19.92 -27.55 11.95
C SER A 7 -19.03 -27.13 10.78
N PRO A 8 -19.56 -27.00 9.55
CA PRO A 8 -18.77 -26.52 8.43
C PRO A 8 -18.27 -25.11 8.73
N ASP A 9 -16.97 -24.87 8.53
CA ASP A 9 -16.41 -23.52 8.54
C ASP A 9 -17.17 -22.67 7.49
N PRO A 10 -17.72 -21.50 7.86
CA PRO A 10 -18.38 -20.64 6.89
C PRO A 10 -17.37 -20.21 5.81
N PRO A 11 -17.79 -20.12 4.52
CA PRO A 11 -16.88 -19.87 3.42
C PRO A 11 -16.09 -18.57 3.66
N SER A 12 -14.76 -18.66 3.57
CA SER A 12 -13.87 -17.54 3.89
C SER A 12 -14.25 -16.31 3.06
N PRO A 13 -14.72 -15.20 3.68
CA PRO A 13 -15.24 -14.04 2.94
C PRO A 13 -14.12 -13.28 2.18
N LEU A 14 -12.86 -13.62 2.42
CA LEU A 14 -11.72 -13.13 1.63
C LEU A 14 -11.55 -13.86 0.28
N LYS A 15 -12.33 -14.93 0.01
CA LYS A 15 -12.28 -15.71 -1.24
C LYS A 15 -12.50 -14.85 -2.49
N ASN A 16 -13.38 -13.85 -2.39
CA ASN A 16 -13.75 -12.98 -3.51
C ASN A 16 -12.86 -11.72 -3.61
N LEU A 17 -12.01 -11.43 -2.63
CA LEU A 17 -11.24 -10.19 -2.54
C LEU A 17 -10.31 -9.96 -3.75
N ASP A 18 -9.71 -11.03 -4.27
CA ASP A 18 -8.82 -10.96 -5.44
C ASP A 18 -9.57 -10.66 -6.75
N ALA A 19 -10.91 -10.81 -6.77
CA ALA A 19 -11.78 -10.39 -7.87
C ALA A 19 -12.42 -9.00 -7.61
N LEU A 20 -12.77 -8.69 -6.36
CA LEU A 20 -13.38 -7.40 -5.98
C LEU A 20 -12.37 -6.25 -5.99
N TYR A 21 -11.08 -6.49 -5.70
CA TYR A 21 -10.08 -5.42 -5.64
C TYR A 21 -9.84 -4.71 -7.00
N PRO A 22 -9.63 -5.42 -8.13
CA PRO A 22 -9.57 -4.76 -9.44
C PRO A 22 -10.83 -3.95 -9.78
N LEU A 23 -12.01 -4.42 -9.40
CA LEU A 23 -13.29 -3.73 -9.63
C LEU A 23 -13.43 -2.45 -8.79
N ALA A 24 -12.99 -2.48 -7.53
CA ALA A 24 -12.92 -1.27 -6.71
C ALA A 24 -11.95 -0.24 -7.30
N CYS A 25 -10.79 -0.70 -7.81
CA CYS A 25 -9.80 0.16 -8.46
C CYS A 25 -10.31 0.81 -9.76
N THR A 26 -11.25 0.20 -10.49
CA THR A 26 -11.81 0.80 -11.70
C THR A 26 -12.90 1.84 -11.40
N LEU A 27 -13.67 1.64 -10.32
CA LEU A 27 -14.68 2.59 -9.84
C LEU A 27 -14.07 3.85 -9.24
N VAL A 28 -13.13 3.72 -8.29
CA VAL A 28 -12.64 4.85 -7.47
C VAL A 28 -11.13 5.12 -7.56
N GLY A 29 -10.38 4.33 -8.32
CA GLY A 29 -8.91 4.40 -8.39
C GLY A 29 -8.21 3.55 -7.32
N ASP A 30 -6.92 3.29 -7.53
CA ASP A 30 -6.09 2.42 -6.70
C ASP A 30 -5.81 2.96 -5.29
N GLU A 31 -5.74 4.28 -5.12
CA GLU A 31 -5.57 4.92 -3.80
C GLU A 31 -6.84 4.87 -2.94
N ALA A 32 -8.04 4.93 -3.55
CA ALA A 32 -9.32 4.97 -2.81
C ALA A 32 -9.97 3.58 -2.63
N ALA A 33 -9.72 2.63 -3.54
CA ALA A 33 -10.26 1.27 -3.50
C ALA A 33 -10.06 0.53 -2.16
N PRO A 34 -8.92 0.65 -1.44
CA PRO A 34 -8.76 0.04 -0.12
C PRO A 34 -9.75 0.56 0.92
N SER A 35 -10.13 1.85 0.86
CA SER A 35 -11.08 2.46 1.80
C SER A 35 -12.52 2.02 1.50
N LEU A 36 -12.91 2.02 0.21
CA LEU A 36 -14.20 1.52 -0.25
C LEU A 36 -14.42 0.06 0.18
N LEU A 37 -13.43 -0.82 -0.05
CA LEU A 37 -13.52 -2.22 0.34
C LEU A 37 -13.59 -2.43 1.86
N VAL A 38 -12.95 -1.55 2.65
CA VAL A 38 -13.09 -1.60 4.11
C VAL A 38 -14.53 -1.29 4.52
N GLN A 39 -15.15 -0.23 3.97
CA GLN A 39 -16.54 0.14 4.27
C GLN A 39 -17.54 -0.96 3.88
N VAL A 40 -17.33 -1.62 2.74
CA VAL A 40 -18.15 -2.77 2.30
C VAL A 40 -18.04 -3.93 3.29
N TYR A 41 -16.84 -4.30 3.72
CA TYR A 41 -16.63 -5.39 4.67
C TYR A 41 -17.04 -5.06 6.10
N GLU A 42 -16.94 -3.79 6.54
CA GLU A 42 -17.46 -3.31 7.82
C GLU A 42 -19.00 -3.47 7.85
N ARG A 43 -19.70 -2.98 6.82
CA ARG A 43 -21.16 -3.15 6.70
C ARG A 43 -21.60 -4.62 6.66
N VAL A 44 -20.83 -5.51 6.02
CA VAL A 44 -21.09 -6.96 6.03
C VAL A 44 -20.83 -7.60 7.40
N ALA A 45 -19.85 -7.10 8.15
CA ALA A 45 -19.55 -7.59 9.49
C ALA A 45 -20.65 -7.21 10.50
N ASP A 46 -21.21 -6.01 10.35
CA ASP A 46 -22.26 -5.46 11.21
C ASP A 46 -23.67 -5.96 10.84
N ALA A 47 -23.87 -6.49 9.62
CA ALA A 47 -25.12 -7.12 9.20
C ALA A 47 -25.40 -8.43 9.96
N PRO A 48 -26.68 -8.73 10.29
CA PRO A 48 -27.06 -9.99 10.93
C PRO A 48 -26.80 -11.18 10.00
N PRO A 49 -26.60 -12.41 10.53
CA PRO A 49 -26.04 -13.53 9.75
C PRO A 49 -26.82 -13.91 8.49
N ASN A 50 -28.15 -13.72 8.51
CA ASN A 50 -29.09 -13.98 7.42
C ASN A 50 -29.13 -12.89 6.32
N GLU A 51 -28.47 -11.76 6.53
CA GLU A 51 -28.37 -10.64 5.56
C GLU A 51 -26.97 -10.51 4.96
N ARG A 52 -26.05 -11.43 5.29
CA ARG A 52 -24.67 -11.40 4.81
C ARG A 52 -24.58 -11.94 3.37
N PRO A 53 -23.80 -11.30 2.48
CA PRO A 53 -23.62 -11.72 1.11
C PRO A 53 -22.90 -13.08 1.01
N GLU A 54 -23.64 -14.13 0.64
CA GLU A 54 -23.09 -15.45 0.35
C GLU A 54 -22.63 -15.57 -1.12
N ALA A 55 -23.39 -14.99 -2.05
CA ALA A 55 -23.07 -15.01 -3.48
C ALA A 55 -22.09 -13.88 -3.86
N PRO A 56 -21.20 -14.08 -4.87
CA PRO A 56 -20.32 -13.03 -5.34
C PRO A 56 -21.06 -11.80 -5.91
N GLU A 57 -22.30 -11.98 -6.36
CA GLU A 57 -23.17 -10.91 -6.86
C GLU A 57 -23.60 -9.94 -5.75
N ASP A 58 -23.90 -10.45 -4.55
CA ASP A 58 -24.32 -9.61 -3.41
C ASP A 58 -23.15 -8.74 -2.92
N TRP A 59 -21.92 -9.29 -2.95
CA TRP A 59 -20.70 -8.53 -2.70
C TRP A 59 -20.49 -7.41 -3.73
N LEU A 60 -20.86 -7.64 -4.99
CA LEU A 60 -20.73 -6.66 -6.06
C LEU A 60 -21.80 -5.57 -5.97
N ALA A 61 -23.04 -5.92 -5.64
CA ALA A 61 -24.11 -4.94 -5.36
C ALA A 61 -23.76 -4.04 -4.17
N LEU A 62 -23.16 -4.58 -3.10
CA LEU A 62 -22.66 -3.80 -1.97
C LEU A 62 -21.46 -2.93 -2.34
N LEU A 63 -20.54 -3.40 -3.19
CA LEU A 63 -19.41 -2.60 -3.67
C LEU A 63 -19.87 -1.36 -4.45
N LEU A 64 -20.88 -1.55 -5.29
CA LEU A 64 -21.40 -0.49 -6.16
C LEU A 64 -22.25 0.54 -5.40
N ARG A 65 -23.06 0.11 -4.42
CA ARG A 65 -23.86 1.00 -3.57
C ARG A 65 -23.04 2.06 -2.83
N GLU A 66 -21.76 1.81 -2.60
CA GLU A 66 -20.86 2.68 -1.84
C GLU A 66 -19.92 3.53 -2.73
N ALA A 67 -20.05 3.45 -4.06
CA ALA A 67 -19.23 4.20 -5.02
C ALA A 67 -19.92 5.49 -5.52
N PRO A 68 -19.17 6.59 -5.80
CA PRO A 68 -19.73 7.84 -6.35
C PRO A 68 -19.86 7.87 -7.90
N GLU A 69 -20.86 8.62 -8.41
CA GLU A 69 -21.36 8.59 -9.81
C GLU A 69 -20.81 9.67 -10.76
N GLN A 70 -20.35 9.35 -12.00
CA GLN A 70 -20.12 10.24 -13.19
C GLN A 70 -20.03 9.42 -14.54
N GLY A 71 -20.31 10.01 -15.73
CA GLY A 71 -20.24 9.36 -17.08
C GLY A 71 -19.86 10.31 -18.25
N GLN A 72 -19.97 10.04 -19.58
CA GLN A 72 -20.45 8.88 -20.41
C GLN A 72 -20.14 9.11 -21.93
N ALA A 73 -20.33 8.09 -22.81
CA ALA A 73 -20.94 8.13 -24.19
C ALA A 73 -20.14 7.50 -25.40
N PRO A 74 -20.45 7.71 -26.71
CA PRO A 74 -20.94 6.62 -27.62
C PRO A 74 -20.14 6.44 -28.96
N SER A 75 -20.39 5.54 -29.94
CA SER A 75 -21.45 4.53 -30.24
C SER A 75 -21.02 3.43 -31.27
N ASP A 76 -21.99 2.69 -31.86
CA ASP A 76 -21.96 1.36 -32.52
C ASP A 76 -22.58 1.36 -33.97
N PRO A 77 -22.81 0.23 -34.73
CA PRO A 77 -22.00 -0.97 -35.05
C PRO A 77 -22.20 -1.63 -36.49
N GLU A 78 -21.67 -2.87 -36.68
CA GLU A 78 -22.24 -4.07 -37.41
C GLU A 78 -21.41 -4.74 -38.58
N ALA A 79 -21.52 -6.09 -38.75
CA ALA A 79 -20.61 -7.01 -39.51
C ALA A 79 -21.36 -8.08 -40.37
N PRO A 80 -20.71 -8.98 -41.20
CA PRO A 80 -20.28 -10.32 -40.72
C PRO A 80 -19.17 -11.14 -41.48
N ASP A 81 -18.72 -12.25 -40.85
CA ASP A 81 -18.27 -13.60 -41.31
C ASP A 81 -17.02 -13.94 -42.20
N ALA A 82 -15.93 -14.27 -41.49
CA ALA A 82 -15.12 -15.53 -41.47
C ALA A 82 -14.74 -16.36 -42.74
N SER A 83 -13.43 -16.64 -42.93
CA SER A 83 -12.81 -17.99 -42.68
C SER A 83 -11.33 -18.19 -43.13
N SER A 84 -10.51 -18.76 -42.21
CA SER A 84 -9.42 -19.76 -42.40
C SER A 84 -8.17 -19.51 -43.29
N ALA A 85 -6.96 -19.52 -42.68
CA ALA A 85 -5.77 -20.29 -43.15
C ALA A 85 -4.59 -20.30 -42.14
N SER A 86 -3.64 -21.24 -42.31
CA SER A 86 -2.67 -21.70 -41.29
C SER A 86 -1.27 -21.01 -41.29
N ASP A 87 -0.49 -21.33 -40.25
CA ASP A 87 0.95 -21.14 -40.01
C ASP A 87 1.52 -19.72 -39.99
N ALA A 88 1.21 -18.88 -40.99
CA ALA A 88 1.39 -17.42 -40.86
C ALA A 88 0.55 -16.87 -39.69
N GLY A 89 -0.51 -17.59 -39.31
CA GLY A 89 -1.32 -17.35 -38.13
C GLY A 89 -0.52 -17.34 -36.82
N SER A 90 0.58 -18.10 -36.68
CA SER A 90 1.36 -18.12 -35.44
C SER A 90 2.06 -16.78 -35.16
N LEU A 91 2.77 -16.24 -36.15
CA LEU A 91 3.44 -14.94 -36.07
C LEU A 91 2.43 -13.79 -36.05
N ARG A 92 1.38 -13.84 -36.88
CA ARG A 92 0.29 -12.85 -36.87
C ARG A 92 -0.36 -12.77 -35.49
N ARG A 93 -0.62 -13.92 -34.87
CA ARG A 93 -1.22 -14.02 -33.54
C ARG A 93 -0.30 -13.55 -32.43
N ASP A 94 0.97 -13.96 -32.36
CA ASP A 94 1.92 -13.42 -31.36
C ASP A 94 2.06 -11.89 -31.51
N THR A 95 2.06 -11.38 -32.75
CA THR A 95 2.05 -9.94 -33.02
C THR A 95 0.76 -9.29 -32.51
N ALA A 96 -0.41 -9.88 -32.76
CA ALA A 96 -1.70 -9.38 -32.31
C ALA A 96 -1.87 -9.44 -30.78
N GLU A 97 -1.48 -10.55 -30.13
CA GLU A 97 -1.52 -10.68 -28.65
C GLU A 97 -0.59 -9.64 -27.99
N ARG A 98 0.58 -9.39 -28.57
CA ARG A 98 1.52 -8.36 -28.10
C ARG A 98 1.01 -6.94 -28.33
N LEU A 99 0.43 -6.67 -29.50
CA LEU A 99 -0.18 -5.40 -29.85
C LEU A 99 -1.37 -5.09 -28.93
N ALA A 100 -2.25 -6.07 -28.70
CA ALA A 100 -3.34 -5.99 -27.74
C ALA A 100 -2.79 -5.72 -26.33
N ARG A 101 -1.84 -6.52 -25.83
CA ARG A 101 -1.27 -6.36 -24.48
C ARG A 101 -0.62 -4.99 -24.26
N ASN A 102 0.01 -4.42 -25.28
CA ASN A 102 0.64 -3.10 -25.22
C ASN A 102 -0.36 -1.94 -25.33
N THR A 103 -1.47 -2.12 -26.07
CA THR A 103 -2.42 -1.04 -26.37
C THR A 103 -3.63 -1.02 -25.42
N LEU A 104 -4.04 -2.18 -24.91
CA LEU A 104 -5.12 -2.31 -23.92
C LEU A 104 -4.98 -1.36 -22.71
N PRO A 105 -3.79 -1.13 -22.12
CA PRO A 105 -3.64 -0.13 -21.05
C PRO A 105 -4.00 1.30 -21.48
N VAL A 106 -3.77 1.66 -22.74
CA VAL A 106 -4.09 2.99 -23.29
C VAL A 106 -5.58 3.09 -23.62
N ALA A 107 -6.13 2.10 -24.33
CA ALA A 107 -7.56 2.00 -24.63
C ALA A 107 -8.42 1.95 -23.35
N PHE A 108 -7.95 1.24 -22.31
CA PHE A 108 -8.63 1.21 -21.02
C PHE A 108 -8.55 2.54 -20.27
N ALA A 109 -7.50 3.34 -20.48
CA ALA A 109 -7.37 4.67 -19.87
C ALA A 109 -8.24 5.75 -20.54
N THR A 110 -8.63 5.57 -21.80
CA THR A 110 -9.57 6.47 -22.49
C THR A 110 -11.05 6.14 -22.23
N CYS A 111 -11.34 4.96 -21.69
CA CYS A 111 -12.69 4.55 -21.28
C CYS A 111 -13.23 5.39 -20.10
N SER A 112 -14.52 5.70 -20.16
CA SER A 112 -15.29 6.21 -19.02
C SER A 112 -15.30 5.21 -17.85
N THR A 113 -15.70 5.67 -16.66
CA THR A 113 -15.73 4.81 -15.45
C THR A 113 -16.69 3.64 -15.61
N ALA A 114 -17.87 3.84 -16.23
CA ALA A 114 -18.83 2.78 -16.52
C ALA A 114 -18.26 1.72 -17.47
N GLU A 115 -17.62 2.13 -18.56
CA GLU A 115 -16.98 1.23 -19.53
C GLU A 115 -15.82 0.45 -18.89
N ARG A 116 -14.95 1.12 -18.11
CA ARG A 116 -13.88 0.46 -17.34
C ARG A 116 -14.42 -0.56 -16.35
N PHE A 117 -15.56 -0.29 -15.72
CA PHE A 117 -16.21 -1.21 -14.81
C PHE A 117 -16.75 -2.45 -15.55
N VAL A 118 -17.51 -2.26 -16.63
CA VAL A 118 -18.05 -3.37 -17.45
C VAL A 118 -16.94 -4.27 -18.00
N LEU A 119 -15.87 -3.68 -18.54
CA LEU A 119 -14.72 -4.41 -19.07
C LEU A 119 -13.95 -5.17 -17.98
N ALA A 120 -13.78 -4.59 -16.80
CA ALA A 120 -13.13 -5.29 -15.69
C ALA A 120 -14.02 -6.39 -15.09
N LEU A 121 -15.34 -6.21 -15.11
CA LEU A 121 -16.32 -7.20 -14.71
C LEU A 121 -16.34 -8.40 -15.66
N SER A 122 -16.38 -8.18 -16.98
CA SER A 122 -16.33 -9.27 -17.97
C SER A 122 -15.00 -10.02 -17.98
N ALA A 123 -13.90 -9.36 -17.60
CA ALA A 123 -12.59 -9.98 -17.42
C ALA A 123 -12.41 -10.69 -16.06
N SER A 124 -13.34 -10.52 -15.11
CA SER A 124 -13.26 -11.10 -13.77
C SER A 124 -13.59 -12.61 -13.75
N ARG A 125 -13.15 -13.32 -12.71
CA ARG A 125 -13.52 -14.73 -12.48
C ARG A 125 -14.73 -14.90 -11.56
N LEU A 126 -15.64 -13.92 -11.54
CA LEU A 126 -16.90 -14.07 -10.82
C LEU A 126 -17.73 -15.17 -11.51
N SER A 127 -18.37 -16.03 -10.71
CA SER A 127 -18.94 -17.29 -11.22
C SER A 127 -20.21 -17.13 -12.04
N GLU A 128 -20.82 -15.95 -11.96
CA GLU A 128 -22.07 -15.60 -12.62
C GLU A 128 -21.98 -14.10 -12.96
N ALA A 129 -22.52 -13.71 -14.13
CA ALA A 129 -22.47 -12.33 -14.58
C ALA A 129 -23.69 -11.61 -14.00
N PRO A 130 -23.50 -10.54 -13.19
CA PRO A 130 -24.59 -9.89 -12.49
C PRO A 130 -25.62 -9.30 -13.48
N GLN A 131 -26.90 -9.40 -13.12
CA GLN A 131 -28.00 -9.01 -13.99
C GLN A 131 -27.87 -7.53 -14.44
N PRO A 132 -27.95 -7.24 -15.76
CA PRO A 132 -27.68 -5.90 -16.29
C PRO A 132 -28.62 -4.83 -15.74
N ALA A 133 -29.84 -5.21 -15.35
CA ALA A 133 -30.79 -4.30 -14.70
C ALA A 133 -30.25 -3.73 -13.38
N ARG A 134 -29.65 -4.56 -12.51
CA ARG A 134 -29.09 -4.09 -11.22
C ARG A 134 -27.86 -3.21 -11.41
N LEU A 135 -27.11 -3.39 -12.49
CA LEU A 135 -25.98 -2.54 -12.82
C LEU A 135 -26.43 -1.18 -13.39
N ALA A 136 -27.55 -1.14 -14.13
CA ALA A 136 -28.05 0.06 -14.78
C ALA A 136 -28.55 1.12 -13.79
N ASP A 137 -28.96 0.71 -12.58
CA ASP A 137 -29.38 1.62 -11.51
C ASP A 137 -28.20 2.41 -10.87
N LEU A 138 -26.95 2.10 -11.23
CA LEU A 138 -25.72 2.63 -10.60
C LEU A 138 -24.89 3.53 -11.51
N PHE A 139 -25.27 3.62 -12.78
CA PHE A 139 -24.72 4.55 -13.75
C PHE A 139 -25.93 5.23 -14.39
N GLU A 140 -26.01 6.57 -14.40
CA GLU A 140 -27.15 7.31 -14.97
C GLU A 140 -27.36 7.10 -16.49
N ALA A 141 -26.61 6.20 -17.11
CA ALA A 141 -26.56 5.99 -18.54
C ALA A 141 -26.51 4.50 -18.90
N PRO A 142 -27.05 4.11 -20.06
CA PRO A 142 -27.17 2.71 -20.45
C PRO A 142 -25.80 2.04 -20.51
N LEU A 143 -25.71 0.89 -19.85
CA LEU A 143 -24.53 0.04 -19.92
C LEU A 143 -24.37 -0.53 -21.33
N PRO A 144 -23.14 -0.59 -21.86
CA PRO A 144 -22.87 -1.21 -23.15
C PRO A 144 -23.26 -2.69 -23.14
N SER A 145 -24.18 -3.06 -24.04
CA SER A 145 -24.82 -4.38 -24.11
C SER A 145 -23.85 -5.53 -24.41
N SER A 146 -22.68 -5.24 -24.98
CA SER A 146 -21.65 -6.22 -25.33
C SER A 146 -20.27 -5.73 -24.88
N PRO A 147 -19.69 -6.31 -23.81
CA PRO A 147 -18.33 -6.00 -23.38
C PRO A 147 -17.28 -6.30 -24.46
N SER A 148 -17.51 -7.30 -25.31
CA SER A 148 -16.64 -7.62 -26.45
C SER A 148 -16.63 -6.52 -27.51
N ALA A 149 -17.82 -6.02 -27.90
CA ALA A 149 -17.94 -4.99 -28.91
C ALA A 149 -17.24 -3.71 -28.43
N LEU A 150 -17.51 -3.30 -27.20
CA LEU A 150 -16.84 -2.19 -26.52
C LEU A 150 -15.31 -2.37 -26.47
N LEU A 151 -14.81 -3.55 -26.11
CA LEU A 151 -13.37 -3.80 -26.02
C LEU A 151 -12.69 -3.63 -27.39
N ARG A 152 -13.33 -4.08 -28.47
CA ARG A 152 -12.86 -3.89 -29.84
C ARG A 152 -12.97 -2.43 -30.27
N GLU A 153 -14.10 -1.77 -30.06
CA GLU A 153 -14.32 -0.34 -30.33
C GLU A 153 -13.21 0.53 -29.74
N LYS A 154 -12.91 0.35 -28.44
CA LYS A 154 -11.88 1.14 -27.75
C LYS A 154 -10.46 0.82 -28.19
N LEU A 155 -10.19 -0.39 -28.69
CA LEU A 155 -8.91 -0.71 -29.35
C LEU A 155 -8.83 -0.05 -30.73
N ARG A 156 -9.89 -0.11 -31.55
CA ARG A 156 -9.95 0.55 -32.87
C ARG A 156 -9.81 2.08 -32.77
N ALA A 157 -10.25 2.68 -31.66
CA ALA A 157 -10.09 4.10 -31.40
C ALA A 157 -8.65 4.54 -31.11
N VAL A 158 -7.74 3.59 -30.78
CA VAL A 158 -6.33 3.88 -30.42
C VAL A 158 -5.36 3.34 -31.47
N LEU A 159 -5.70 2.21 -32.11
CA LEU A 159 -4.89 1.56 -33.15
C LEU A 159 -5.09 2.20 -34.53
N SER A 160 -4.12 2.02 -35.42
CA SER A 160 -4.38 2.25 -36.84
C SER A 160 -5.28 1.15 -37.42
N ALA A 161 -5.98 1.43 -38.52
CA ALA A 161 -6.84 0.44 -39.20
C ALA A 161 -6.18 -0.94 -39.42
N PRO A 162 -4.98 -1.07 -40.03
CA PRO A 162 -4.36 -2.39 -40.25
C PRO A 162 -3.94 -3.10 -38.95
N GLU A 163 -3.72 -2.36 -37.86
CA GLU A 163 -3.43 -2.92 -36.54
C GLU A 163 -4.70 -3.44 -35.84
N ALA A 164 -5.81 -2.72 -36.01
CA ALA A 164 -7.14 -3.16 -35.59
C ALA A 164 -7.59 -4.41 -36.36
N ASP A 165 -7.50 -4.39 -37.70
CA ASP A 165 -7.86 -5.53 -38.56
C ASP A 165 -7.06 -6.79 -38.18
N LEU A 166 -5.76 -6.63 -37.88
CA LEU A 166 -4.92 -7.74 -37.41
C LEU A 166 -5.44 -8.36 -36.09
N ILE A 167 -5.91 -7.56 -35.13
CA ILE A 167 -6.50 -8.07 -33.89
C ILE A 167 -7.86 -8.71 -34.15
N ASP A 168 -8.68 -8.12 -35.01
CA ASP A 168 -10.03 -8.58 -35.34
C ASP A 168 -10.03 -9.92 -36.12
N GLU A 169 -9.07 -10.12 -37.03
CA GLU A 169 -8.91 -11.38 -37.76
C GLU A 169 -8.30 -12.52 -36.92
N THR A 170 -7.52 -12.22 -35.88
CA THR A 170 -6.64 -13.23 -35.22
C THR A 170 -6.99 -13.57 -33.77
N LEU A 171 -7.59 -12.65 -33.02
CA LEU A 171 -7.95 -12.86 -31.62
C LEU A 171 -9.47 -12.96 -31.49
N SER A 172 -9.96 -14.08 -30.95
CA SER A 172 -11.35 -14.21 -30.55
C SER A 172 -11.66 -13.35 -29.32
N ASP A 173 -12.94 -13.06 -29.09
CA ASP A 173 -13.39 -12.25 -27.96
C ASP A 173 -12.93 -12.79 -26.60
N THR A 174 -12.92 -14.12 -26.43
CA THR A 174 -12.52 -14.79 -25.19
C THR A 174 -11.02 -14.67 -24.93
N GLU A 175 -10.21 -14.66 -25.98
CA GLU A 175 -8.77 -14.45 -25.92
C GLU A 175 -8.45 -13.00 -25.61
N LEU A 176 -9.16 -12.05 -26.24
CA LEU A 176 -9.03 -10.62 -25.98
C LEU A 176 -9.40 -10.26 -24.52
N HIS A 177 -10.48 -10.86 -23.99
CA HIS A 177 -10.80 -10.80 -22.55
C HIS A 177 -9.73 -11.46 -21.68
N GLY A 178 -9.08 -12.53 -22.16
CA GLY A 178 -7.93 -13.16 -21.52
C GLY A 178 -6.75 -12.20 -21.38
N VAL A 179 -6.41 -11.46 -22.44
CA VAL A 179 -5.34 -10.43 -22.41
C VAL A 179 -5.73 -9.25 -21.52
N LEU A 180 -6.98 -8.78 -21.59
CA LEU A 180 -7.48 -7.72 -20.71
C LEU A 180 -7.38 -8.11 -19.22
N ARG A 181 -7.79 -9.34 -18.87
CA ARG A 181 -7.65 -9.88 -17.51
C ARG A 181 -6.20 -9.91 -17.05
N ASP A 182 -5.27 -10.29 -17.92
CA ASP A 182 -3.84 -10.29 -17.59
C ASP A 182 -3.32 -8.86 -17.38
N VAL A 183 -3.71 -7.90 -18.22
CA VAL A 183 -3.38 -6.47 -18.05
C VAL A 183 -3.92 -5.91 -16.72
N LEU A 184 -5.18 -6.21 -16.37
CA LEU A 184 -5.78 -5.83 -15.09
C LEU A 184 -5.05 -6.48 -13.91
N ARG A 185 -4.59 -7.73 -14.06
CA ARG A 185 -3.80 -8.43 -13.04
C ARG A 185 -2.42 -7.81 -12.89
N ASP A 186 -1.71 -7.52 -13.97
CA ASP A 186 -0.39 -6.88 -13.94
C ASP A 186 -0.46 -5.46 -13.35
N ARG A 187 -1.61 -4.77 -13.49
CA ARG A 187 -1.85 -3.43 -12.94
C ARG A 187 -2.30 -3.43 -11.48
N PHE A 188 -3.23 -4.30 -11.10
CA PHE A 188 -3.93 -4.23 -9.80
C PHE A 188 -3.62 -5.40 -8.85
N ALA A 189 -2.88 -6.42 -9.27
CA ALA A 189 -2.45 -7.52 -8.39
C ALA A 189 -0.96 -7.39 -7.98
N PRO A 190 -0.56 -7.94 -6.83
CA PRO A 190 -1.41 -8.59 -5.82
C PRO A 190 -2.11 -7.55 -4.92
N VAL A 191 -3.32 -7.89 -4.45
CA VAL A 191 -4.07 -7.09 -3.47
C VAL A 191 -3.17 -6.74 -2.26
N PRO A 192 -3.14 -5.48 -1.81
CA PRO A 192 -2.28 -5.05 -0.71
C PRO A 192 -2.40 -5.93 0.54
N SER A 193 -1.26 -6.31 1.10
CA SER A 193 -1.15 -7.08 2.34
C SER A 193 -1.77 -6.33 3.54
N SER A 194 -1.63 -5.01 3.55
CA SER A 194 -2.26 -4.09 4.51
C SER A 194 -3.79 -4.16 4.46
N LEU A 195 -4.39 -4.15 3.27
CA LEU A 195 -5.84 -4.31 3.09
C LEU A 195 -6.30 -5.68 3.61
N ARG A 196 -5.62 -6.77 3.21
CA ARG A 196 -5.92 -8.13 3.72
C ARG A 196 -5.79 -8.23 5.25
N ALA A 197 -4.85 -7.50 5.86
CA ALA A 197 -4.72 -7.45 7.32
C ALA A 197 -5.84 -6.64 7.98
N ARG A 198 -6.21 -5.48 7.43
CA ARG A 198 -7.29 -4.62 7.93
C ARG A 198 -8.65 -5.31 7.85
N LEU A 199 -8.97 -5.97 6.75
CA LEU A 199 -10.22 -6.75 6.61
C LEU A 199 -10.32 -7.93 7.61
N ARG A 200 -9.19 -8.56 7.96
CA ARG A 200 -9.15 -9.55 9.04
C ARG A 200 -9.35 -8.94 10.43
N ALA A 201 -8.89 -7.71 10.66
CA ALA A 201 -9.08 -7.00 11.92
C ALA A 201 -10.55 -6.59 12.14
N VAL A 202 -11.20 -6.07 11.10
CA VAL A 202 -12.66 -5.81 11.07
C VAL A 202 -13.43 -7.06 11.48
N ARG A 203 -13.18 -8.21 10.81
CA ARG A 203 -13.86 -9.48 11.14
C ARG A 203 -13.65 -9.96 12.58
N ARG A 204 -12.47 -9.71 13.17
CA ARG A 204 -12.19 -10.08 14.58
C ARG A 204 -12.93 -9.18 15.57
N SER A 205 -13.21 -7.94 15.19
CA SER A 205 -13.89 -6.97 16.06
C SER A 205 -15.40 -7.22 16.13
N SER A 206 -16.01 -7.68 15.03
CA SER A 206 -17.45 -7.98 14.96
C SER A 206 -17.80 -9.45 15.26
N SER A 207 -16.83 -10.29 15.59
CA SER A 207 -17.10 -11.66 16.08
C SER A 207 -17.27 -11.58 17.60
N PRO A 208 -18.46 -11.86 18.17
CA PRO A 208 -18.57 -12.01 19.60
C PRO A 208 -17.65 -13.16 20.03
N ALA A 209 -16.71 -12.88 20.93
CA ALA A 209 -15.98 -13.94 21.60
C ALA A 209 -17.00 -14.72 22.43
N ALA A 210 -17.00 -16.05 22.29
CA ALA A 210 -17.84 -16.89 23.13
C ALA A 210 -17.51 -16.61 24.59
N ASP A 211 -18.53 -16.25 25.37
CA ASP A 211 -18.36 -15.94 26.78
C ASP A 211 -17.75 -17.12 27.54
N THR A 212 -16.94 -16.77 28.53
CA THR A 212 -16.26 -17.76 29.37
C THR A 212 -17.29 -18.33 30.33
N ASN A 213 -17.67 -19.60 30.17
CA ASN A 213 -18.53 -20.30 31.13
C ASN A 213 -17.80 -20.45 32.48
N GLU A 214 -18.02 -19.49 33.38
CA GLU A 214 -17.90 -19.66 34.82
C GLU A 214 -19.29 -19.96 35.38
N GLU A 215 -19.57 -21.24 35.71
CA GLU A 215 -20.70 -21.79 36.48
C GLU A 215 -20.59 -23.34 36.39
N ASP A 216 -20.79 -24.17 37.42
CA ASP A 216 -20.86 -23.89 38.85
C ASP A 216 -20.55 -25.15 39.69
N GLU A 217 -20.17 -24.91 40.95
CA GLU A 217 -20.17 -25.75 42.17
C GLU A 217 -20.60 -27.25 42.13
N LYS A 218 -19.71 -28.14 42.63
CA LYS A 218 -20.09 -29.26 43.53
C LYS A 218 -18.93 -29.96 44.27
N ASP A 219 -18.76 -29.58 45.53
CA ASP A 219 -18.24 -30.41 46.64
C ASP A 219 -19.47 -31.01 47.42
N PRO A 220 -19.34 -31.94 48.41
CA PRO A 220 -18.17 -32.19 49.27
C PRO A 220 -17.87 -33.69 49.64
N GLU A 221 -16.92 -33.83 50.58
CA GLU A 221 -16.61 -34.96 51.49
C GLU A 221 -15.53 -35.98 51.08
N GLY A 222 -14.49 -36.16 51.93
CA GLY A 222 -13.57 -37.31 51.80
C GLY A 222 -12.16 -37.23 52.44
N SER A 223 -12.05 -37.08 53.76
CA SER A 223 -10.94 -37.57 54.62
C SER A 223 -9.44 -37.42 54.23
N ALA A 224 -8.76 -36.55 54.99
CA ALA A 224 -7.57 -36.86 55.82
C ALA A 224 -6.27 -37.47 55.22
N SER A 225 -5.19 -36.67 55.39
CA SER A 225 -3.83 -37.06 55.83
C SER A 225 -2.86 -37.76 54.87
N GLY A 226 -1.69 -37.13 54.65
CA GLY A 226 -0.46 -37.81 54.23
C GLY A 226 0.47 -36.94 53.37
N ASP A 227 1.56 -36.41 53.94
CA ASP A 227 2.57 -35.66 53.20
C ASP A 227 3.27 -36.51 52.11
N THR A 228 3.43 -35.97 50.91
CA THR A 228 4.73 -35.46 50.39
C THR A 228 4.71 -35.29 48.86
N SER A 229 5.55 -34.35 48.38
CA SER A 229 6.10 -34.25 47.01
C SER A 229 5.35 -33.40 45.96
N GLY A 230 6.04 -32.34 45.51
CA GLY A 230 5.93 -31.81 44.14
C GLY A 230 5.19 -30.47 44.01
N GLY A 231 5.89 -29.42 43.54
CA GLY A 231 5.25 -28.17 43.12
C GLY A 231 6.04 -26.90 43.43
N LEU A 232 7.14 -26.66 42.70
CA LEU A 232 7.69 -25.31 42.59
C LEU A 232 6.72 -24.41 41.78
N LEU A 233 6.77 -23.09 42.05
CA LEU A 233 6.02 -21.99 41.42
C LEU A 233 4.69 -21.57 42.09
N ASP A 234 4.79 -21.18 43.36
CA ASP A 234 3.90 -20.15 43.93
C ASP A 234 4.33 -18.73 43.46
N ARG A 235 3.38 -17.79 43.47
CA ARG A 235 3.51 -16.32 43.30
C ARG A 235 4.01 -15.75 41.97
N LEU A 236 3.04 -15.28 41.17
CA LEU A 236 3.08 -13.95 40.56
C LEU A 236 1.82 -13.13 40.94
N PRO A 237 1.91 -11.79 40.96
CA PRO A 237 1.03 -10.95 41.81
C PRO A 237 -0.29 -10.49 41.16
N SER A 238 -1.23 -10.12 42.02
CA SER A 238 -2.56 -9.61 41.68
C SER A 238 -2.54 -8.27 40.92
N ARG A 239 -3.40 -8.12 39.91
CA ARG A 239 -3.69 -6.84 39.26
C ARG A 239 -4.35 -5.85 40.24
N PRO A 240 -3.89 -4.59 40.35
CA PRO A 240 -4.64 -3.54 41.05
C PRO A 240 -5.74 -2.93 40.15
N LYS A 241 -6.90 -2.65 40.74
CA LYS A 241 -8.05 -1.96 40.10
C LYS A 241 -7.86 -0.42 40.09
N PRO A 242 -8.55 0.31 39.19
CA PRO A 242 -8.31 1.74 39.00
C PRO A 242 -9.10 2.61 40.00
N ARG A 243 -8.40 3.31 40.89
CA ARG A 243 -8.74 4.66 41.42
C ARG A 243 -7.72 5.15 42.46
N THR A 244 -7.47 6.46 42.43
CA THR A 244 -6.74 7.29 43.43
C THR A 244 -5.20 7.26 43.40
N LEU A 245 -4.62 8.46 43.56
CA LEU A 245 -3.25 8.97 43.34
C LEU A 245 -2.91 9.37 41.89
N LEU A 246 -2.70 10.65 41.51
CA LEU A 246 -2.48 11.93 42.22
C LEU A 246 -1.35 11.89 43.27
N PHE A 247 -0.23 12.57 43.02
CA PHE A 247 1.06 12.51 43.74
C PHE A 247 1.99 11.32 43.39
N VAL A 248 2.61 11.37 42.20
CA VAL A 248 4.08 11.42 42.08
C VAL A 248 4.44 12.40 40.94
N LEU A 249 4.19 13.69 41.18
CA LEU A 249 4.60 14.80 40.30
C LEU A 249 5.58 15.65 41.12
N LEU A 250 6.76 15.09 41.48
CA LEU A 250 7.82 15.81 42.21
C LEU A 250 9.14 15.01 42.42
N LEU A 251 9.65 14.27 41.43
CA LEU A 251 11.09 13.94 41.36
C LEU A 251 11.47 13.50 39.94
N GLY A 252 12.44 14.19 39.30
CA GLY A 252 12.79 13.97 37.89
C GLY A 252 13.09 15.25 37.09
N GLY A 253 12.79 16.43 37.65
CA GLY A 253 13.47 17.67 37.25
C GLY A 253 14.81 17.81 37.96
N LEU A 254 15.73 18.55 37.33
CA LEU A 254 17.07 18.95 37.84
C LEU A 254 18.26 18.01 37.55
N VAL A 255 18.36 17.52 36.31
CA VAL A 255 19.61 17.30 35.57
C VAL A 255 19.29 17.60 34.09
N LEU A 256 19.96 18.48 33.33
CA LEU A 256 21.05 19.45 33.61
C LEU A 256 20.73 20.77 32.87
N GLY A 257 21.47 21.86 33.12
CA GLY A 257 21.42 23.08 32.30
C GLY A 257 22.74 23.87 32.32
N GLY A 258 23.01 24.61 31.23
CA GLY A 258 24.22 25.44 31.03
C GLY A 258 25.28 24.77 30.13
N GLY A 259 25.93 25.44 29.18
CA GLY A 259 25.80 26.82 28.67
C GLY A 259 26.40 26.88 27.24
N LEU A 260 25.90 27.73 26.33
CA LEU A 260 26.17 29.17 26.13
C LEU A 260 27.20 29.46 25.02
N GLY A 261 26.86 30.37 24.11
CA GLY A 261 27.71 30.76 22.96
C GLY A 261 27.11 31.85 22.07
N VAL A 262 26.62 32.95 22.66
CA VAL A 262 26.08 34.11 21.92
C VAL A 262 27.12 35.23 21.86
N SER A 263 27.46 35.70 20.65
CA SER A 263 27.94 37.05 20.28
C SER A 263 28.19 37.07 18.77
N TYR A 264 27.96 38.13 17.98
CA TYR A 264 27.91 39.56 18.29
C TYR A 264 26.70 40.28 17.66
N LEU A 265 26.31 41.40 18.26
CA LEU A 265 25.41 42.40 17.67
C LEU A 265 26.17 43.31 16.69
N THR A 266 25.80 43.32 15.41
CA THR A 266 25.92 44.49 14.53
C THR A 266 24.85 44.45 13.44
N GLY A 267 24.20 45.59 13.18
CA GLY A 267 23.67 45.91 11.85
C GLY A 267 22.18 45.63 11.58
N SER A 268 21.45 46.73 11.43
CA SER A 268 20.34 46.90 10.47
C SER A 268 19.05 46.12 10.68
N SER A 269 18.06 46.85 11.20
CA SER A 269 16.62 46.58 11.05
C SER A 269 16.26 46.22 9.61
N SER A 270 16.17 44.93 9.34
CA SER A 270 15.81 44.37 8.04
C SER A 270 14.57 43.54 8.25
N SER A 271 13.48 43.91 7.58
CA SER A 271 12.20 43.18 7.60
C SER A 271 12.46 41.70 7.36
N THR A 272 12.32 40.90 8.43
CA THR A 272 12.72 39.50 8.43
C THR A 272 11.69 38.68 7.66
N SER A 273 11.90 38.56 6.35
CA SER A 273 11.32 37.45 5.58
C SER A 273 11.61 36.16 6.33
N ALA A 274 10.59 35.33 6.55
CA ALA A 274 10.77 34.04 7.20
C ALA A 274 11.89 33.27 6.47
N PRO A 275 12.85 32.66 7.17
CA PRO A 275 13.93 31.92 6.52
C PRO A 275 13.33 30.79 5.69
N SER A 276 13.69 30.72 4.41
CA SER A 276 13.22 29.66 3.51
C SER A 276 13.59 28.28 4.09
N PRO A 277 12.69 27.28 4.05
CA PRO A 277 12.98 26.00 4.68
C PRO A 277 14.16 25.31 3.99
N PRO A 278 15.05 24.63 4.74
CA PRO A 278 16.23 23.97 4.19
C PRO A 278 15.86 22.93 3.13
N THR A 279 16.80 22.60 2.25
CA THR A 279 16.59 21.50 1.30
C THR A 279 16.44 20.16 2.04
N LEU A 280 15.71 19.22 1.44
CA LEU A 280 15.50 17.89 2.02
C LEU A 280 16.81 17.16 2.40
N THR A 281 17.89 17.36 1.64
CA THR A 281 19.22 16.82 1.93
C THR A 281 19.91 17.52 3.10
N ALA A 282 19.82 18.86 3.20
CA ALA A 282 20.34 19.62 4.33
C ALA A 282 19.60 19.28 5.64
N PHE A 283 18.26 19.28 5.62
CA PHE A 283 17.43 18.87 6.75
C PHE A 283 17.76 17.45 7.23
N SER A 284 17.85 16.48 6.30
CA SER A 284 18.19 15.09 6.65
C SER A 284 19.58 14.98 7.29
N ALA A 285 20.55 15.77 6.83
CA ALA A 285 21.92 15.75 7.36
C ALA A 285 22.02 16.32 8.77
N GLU A 286 21.35 17.44 9.05
CA GLU A 286 21.24 18.03 10.39
C GLU A 286 20.64 17.02 11.39
N GLN A 287 19.58 16.32 10.96
CA GLN A 287 18.86 15.38 11.82
C GLN A 287 19.52 13.99 11.91
N ALA A 288 20.47 13.65 11.03
CA ALA A 288 21.11 12.32 10.97
C ALA A 288 21.77 11.88 12.29
N GLY A 289 22.31 12.83 13.06
CA GLY A 289 22.89 12.57 14.38
C GLY A 289 21.85 12.21 15.44
N ALA A 290 20.65 12.79 15.39
CA ALA A 290 19.62 12.69 16.43
C ALA A 290 18.79 11.40 16.36
N VAL A 291 18.76 10.71 15.21
CA VAL A 291 18.04 9.44 15.04
C VAL A 291 18.60 8.37 15.99
N THR A 292 17.76 7.51 16.54
CA THR A 292 18.19 6.32 17.30
C THR A 292 17.63 5.04 16.67
N THR A 293 18.38 3.94 16.74
CA THR A 293 17.90 2.62 16.28
C THR A 293 16.75 2.15 17.17
N GLU A 294 15.58 1.89 16.58
CA GLU A 294 14.42 1.31 17.27
C GLU A 294 14.34 -0.21 17.05
N ARG A 295 14.60 -0.66 15.82
CA ARG A 295 14.71 -2.07 15.44
C ARG A 295 16.14 -2.35 15.01
N ALA A 296 16.96 -2.86 15.92
CA ALA A 296 18.29 -3.36 15.58
C ALA A 296 18.17 -4.62 14.71
N THR A 297 18.88 -4.64 13.59
CA THR A 297 19.05 -5.82 12.73
C THR A 297 20.19 -5.55 11.75
N THR A 298 20.96 -6.59 11.42
CA THR A 298 21.98 -6.55 10.36
C THR A 298 21.48 -7.13 9.04
N GLN A 299 20.25 -7.66 9.01
CA GLN A 299 19.67 -8.32 7.83
C GLN A 299 18.78 -7.34 7.03
N PRO A 300 19.09 -7.03 5.76
CA PRO A 300 18.28 -6.12 4.95
C PRO A 300 16.82 -6.55 4.84
N ALA A 301 16.55 -7.85 4.68
CA ALA A 301 15.18 -8.37 4.56
C ALA A 301 14.32 -8.12 5.81
N GLU A 302 14.91 -8.18 7.01
CA GLU A 302 14.20 -7.86 8.26
C GLU A 302 13.90 -6.36 8.39
N ALA A 303 14.85 -5.51 8.00
CA ALA A 303 14.66 -4.06 7.99
C ALA A 303 13.61 -3.64 6.96
N GLU A 304 13.60 -4.23 5.76
CA GLU A 304 12.56 -4.02 4.75
C GLU A 304 11.18 -4.47 5.25
N ALA A 305 11.08 -5.64 5.90
CA ALA A 305 9.83 -6.12 6.49
C ALA A 305 9.35 -5.25 7.66
N TYR A 306 10.25 -4.70 8.46
CA TYR A 306 9.93 -3.75 9.53
C TYR A 306 9.41 -2.41 8.97
N LEU A 307 9.99 -1.94 7.86
CA LEU A 307 9.55 -0.73 7.16
C LEU A 307 8.16 -0.91 6.50
N ASP A 308 7.89 -2.08 5.92
CA ASP A 308 6.56 -2.42 5.37
C ASP A 308 5.50 -2.55 6.48
N SER A 309 5.82 -3.23 7.59
CA SER A 309 4.87 -3.44 8.68
C SER A 309 4.59 -2.19 9.53
N THR A 310 5.58 -1.31 9.71
CA THR A 310 5.45 -0.12 10.60
C THR A 310 4.96 1.12 9.85
N TRP A 311 5.39 1.35 8.60
CA TRP A 311 5.02 2.54 7.81
C TRP A 311 4.30 2.22 6.49
N GLY A 312 3.97 0.96 6.20
CA GLY A 312 3.37 0.56 4.93
C GLY A 312 4.31 0.70 3.73
N ARG A 313 5.64 0.77 3.96
CA ARG A 313 6.63 1.07 2.93
C ARG A 313 7.38 -0.17 2.44
N ARG A 314 6.96 -0.68 1.28
CA ARG A 314 7.80 -1.58 0.47
C ARG A 314 9.00 -0.83 -0.10
N VAL A 315 10.14 -1.00 0.54
CA VAL A 315 11.45 -0.49 0.09
C VAL A 315 12.33 -1.64 -0.38
N ARG A 316 13.33 -1.30 -1.22
CA ARG A 316 14.58 -2.05 -1.28
C ARG A 316 15.66 -1.15 -0.70
N LEU A 317 16.45 -1.65 0.22
CA LEU A 317 17.50 -0.86 0.85
C LEU A 317 18.70 -0.69 -0.09
N PRO A 318 19.34 0.49 -0.11
CA PRO A 318 20.60 0.65 -0.84
C PRO A 318 21.66 -0.31 -0.30
N SER A 319 22.46 -0.85 -1.22
CA SER A 319 23.75 -1.42 -0.85
C SER A 319 24.74 -0.27 -0.68
N ILE A 320 25.54 -0.31 0.37
CA ILE A 320 26.57 0.70 0.65
C ILE A 320 27.88 -0.06 0.88
N GLU A 321 28.82 0.09 -0.04
CA GLU A 321 30.12 -0.59 0.02
C GLU A 321 30.86 -0.24 1.32
N SER A 322 31.51 -1.25 1.91
CA SER A 322 32.16 -1.19 3.23
C SER A 322 31.28 -0.62 4.36
N ALA A 323 29.95 -0.80 4.32
CA ALA A 323 29.07 -0.42 5.41
C ALA A 323 28.08 -1.53 5.78
N GLN A 324 27.92 -1.74 7.09
CA GLN A 324 27.00 -2.73 7.65
C GLN A 324 25.71 -2.05 8.10
N LEU A 325 24.58 -2.66 7.76
CA LEU A 325 23.27 -2.31 8.32
C LEU A 325 23.30 -2.53 9.85
N ARG A 326 22.86 -1.54 10.63
CA ARG A 326 22.68 -1.64 12.09
C ARG A 326 21.21 -1.75 12.48
N GLY A 327 20.30 -1.23 11.65
CA GLY A 327 18.87 -1.39 11.83
C GLY A 327 18.05 -0.21 11.30
N VAL A 328 16.84 -0.08 11.82
CA VAL A 328 15.88 0.97 11.47
C VAL A 328 15.53 1.79 12.71
N GLY A 329 15.45 3.11 12.53
CA GLY A 329 14.92 4.05 13.51
C GLY A 329 13.90 4.98 12.85
N ARG A 330 13.47 6.00 13.60
CA ARG A 330 12.63 7.07 13.07
C ARG A 330 13.12 8.45 13.50
N LEU A 331 12.89 9.43 12.64
CA LEU A 331 12.92 10.84 13.00
C LEU A 331 11.47 11.30 13.19
N ARG A 332 11.21 12.08 14.24
CA ARG A 332 9.93 12.79 14.42
C ARG A 332 10.14 14.26 14.05
N ALA A 333 9.57 14.66 12.92
CA ALA A 333 9.56 16.05 12.48
C ALA A 333 8.32 16.80 13.01
N ALA A 334 8.17 18.07 12.62
CA ALA A 334 7.01 18.88 12.95
C ALA A 334 5.68 18.21 12.51
N GLY A 335 4.58 18.58 13.18
CA GLY A 335 3.25 18.01 12.91
C GLY A 335 3.11 16.52 13.25
N ASN A 336 3.98 15.96 14.12
CA ASN A 336 4.06 14.54 14.43
C ASN A 336 4.33 13.66 13.18
N THR A 337 5.03 14.22 12.18
CA THR A 337 5.41 13.50 10.96
C THR A 337 6.57 12.56 11.25
N GLU A 338 6.33 11.25 11.15
CA GLU A 338 7.38 10.23 11.34
C GLU A 338 8.06 9.88 10.02
N ILE A 339 9.37 10.06 9.97
CA ILE A 339 10.22 9.74 8.83
C ILE A 339 11.02 8.47 9.17
N PRO A 340 10.83 7.35 8.45
CA PRO A 340 11.65 6.16 8.65
C PRO A 340 13.10 6.40 8.19
N VAL A 341 14.05 5.92 9.00
CA VAL A 341 15.49 6.09 8.76
C VAL A 341 16.20 4.77 8.96
N VAL A 342 17.02 4.38 7.99
CA VAL A 342 17.83 3.17 8.04
C VAL A 342 19.27 3.56 8.39
N LEU A 343 19.83 2.91 9.41
CA LEU A 343 21.13 3.27 9.97
C LEU A 343 22.17 2.22 9.58
N TYR A 344 23.28 2.70 9.06
CA TYR A 344 24.44 1.92 8.68
C TYR A 344 25.68 2.45 9.40
N THR A 345 26.65 1.56 9.57
CA THR A 345 28.00 1.87 10.05
C THR A 345 28.99 1.51 8.96
N GLY A 346 29.75 2.48 8.47
CA GLY A 346 30.88 2.30 7.57
C GLY A 346 32.18 1.91 8.27
N GLU A 347 33.27 1.93 7.52
CA GLU A 347 34.64 1.90 8.06
C GLU A 347 34.86 3.00 9.11
N GLU A 348 35.78 2.76 10.05
CA GLU A 348 36.09 3.66 11.18
C GLU A 348 34.86 4.01 12.05
N GLU A 349 33.86 3.12 12.08
CA GLU A 349 32.53 3.33 12.69
C GLU A 349 31.77 4.56 12.12
N ALA A 350 32.10 5.01 10.91
CA ALA A 350 31.49 6.16 10.25
C ALA A 350 29.96 5.99 10.11
N ARG A 351 29.20 6.89 10.72
CA ARG A 351 27.73 6.78 10.73
C ARG A 351 27.13 7.22 9.40
N ILE A 352 26.26 6.40 8.82
CA ILE A 352 25.52 6.72 7.59
C ILE A 352 24.03 6.52 7.86
N ALA A 353 23.20 7.50 7.48
CA ALA A 353 21.75 7.46 7.64
C ALA A 353 21.07 7.58 6.29
N ALA A 354 20.18 6.62 5.99
CA ALA A 354 19.36 6.57 4.79
C ALA A 354 17.89 6.84 5.15
N PHE A 355 17.44 8.06 4.92
CA PHE A 355 16.06 8.49 5.16
C PHE A 355 15.16 8.05 4.00
N VAL A 356 13.95 7.59 4.33
CA VAL A 356 12.98 7.08 3.35
C VAL A 356 11.75 7.99 3.30
N TYR A 357 11.70 8.82 2.26
CA TYR A 357 10.63 9.75 1.97
C TYR A 357 9.67 9.22 0.89
N SER A 358 8.54 9.91 0.72
CA SER A 358 7.69 9.87 -0.48
C SER A 358 7.13 11.27 -0.72
N TYR A 359 6.60 11.56 -1.91
CA TYR A 359 6.00 12.86 -2.21
C TYR A 359 4.96 13.28 -1.15
N ALA A 360 3.94 12.45 -0.88
CA ALA A 360 2.95 12.70 0.16
C ALA A 360 3.47 12.72 1.63
N LEU A 361 4.79 12.54 1.85
CA LEU A 361 5.45 12.80 3.14
C LEU A 361 6.22 14.12 3.08
N ILE A 362 6.92 14.39 1.97
CA ILE A 362 7.60 15.67 1.71
C ILE A 362 6.59 16.82 1.66
N ASP A 363 5.43 16.62 1.03
CA ASP A 363 4.36 17.62 0.96
C ASP A 363 3.71 17.89 2.36
N ARG A 364 3.97 17.06 3.39
CA ARG A 364 3.63 17.35 4.80
C ARG A 364 4.75 18.06 5.57
N LEU A 365 5.95 18.07 5.01
CA LEU A 365 7.14 18.73 5.55
C LEU A 365 7.36 20.10 4.89
N ASP A 366 6.41 20.65 4.12
CA ASP A 366 6.61 21.81 3.25
C ASP A 366 7.21 23.04 4.00
N ASP A 367 6.72 23.30 5.23
CA ASP A 367 7.24 24.36 6.13
C ASP A 367 8.59 24.03 6.80
N THR A 368 9.05 22.78 6.71
CA THR A 368 10.22 22.23 7.43
C THR A 368 11.39 21.86 6.50
N ALA A 369 11.10 21.35 5.30
CA ALA A 369 12.10 20.89 4.34
C ALA A 369 11.56 20.93 2.90
N THR A 370 12.27 21.64 2.01
CA THR A 370 11.85 21.83 0.61
C THR A 370 12.44 20.79 -0.35
N LEU A 371 11.67 20.45 -1.40
CA LEU A 371 12.15 19.74 -2.58
C LEU A 371 11.87 20.58 -3.84
N ASN A 372 12.90 21.29 -4.31
CA ASN A 372 12.84 22.16 -5.49
C ASN A 372 12.30 21.42 -6.74
N THR A 373 11.51 22.09 -7.57
CA THR A 373 10.92 21.57 -8.82
C THR A 373 11.94 20.96 -9.78
N GLN A 374 13.15 21.51 -9.84
CA GLN A 374 14.26 20.97 -10.65
C GLN A 374 14.81 19.65 -10.10
N VAL A 375 14.80 19.45 -8.78
CA VAL A 375 15.16 18.17 -8.16
C VAL A 375 14.02 17.16 -8.35
N ARG A 376 12.77 17.61 -8.22
CA ARG A 376 11.56 16.82 -8.47
C ARG A 376 11.51 16.29 -9.92
N SER A 377 11.99 17.06 -10.91
CA SER A 377 12.09 16.61 -12.31
C SER A 377 13.20 15.56 -12.52
N GLN A 378 14.38 15.71 -11.89
CA GLN A 378 15.42 14.67 -11.93
C GLN A 378 14.95 13.35 -11.29
N LEU A 379 14.21 13.44 -10.17
CA LEU A 379 13.57 12.29 -9.51
C LEU A 379 12.44 11.63 -10.33
N ALA A 380 12.12 12.11 -11.54
CA ALA A 380 11.34 11.32 -12.49
C ALA A 380 12.11 10.07 -12.94
N GLN A 381 13.45 10.15 -13.04
CA GLN A 381 14.31 9.03 -13.41
C GLN A 381 14.53 8.13 -12.19
N ARG A 382 14.18 6.84 -12.33
CA ARG A 382 14.25 5.85 -11.26
C ARG A 382 15.66 5.29 -11.13
N ASN A 383 16.08 5.03 -9.89
CA ASN A 383 17.37 4.44 -9.50
C ASN A 383 18.58 5.21 -10.03
N ARG A 384 18.43 6.53 -10.24
CA ARG A 384 19.51 7.44 -10.66
C ARG A 384 19.73 8.49 -9.58
N LEU A 385 20.98 8.64 -9.14
CA LEU A 385 21.39 9.73 -8.26
C LEU A 385 21.16 11.09 -8.96
N VAL A 386 20.60 12.04 -8.22
CA VAL A 386 20.50 13.44 -8.64
C VAL A 386 21.91 14.02 -8.81
N ALA A 387 22.13 14.75 -9.90
CA ALA A 387 23.45 15.29 -10.25
C ALA A 387 23.93 16.38 -9.28
N ASP A 388 25.26 16.51 -9.17
CA ASP A 388 25.89 17.49 -8.28
C ASP A 388 25.45 18.94 -8.54
N GLY A 389 25.48 19.73 -7.46
CA GLY A 389 25.05 21.12 -7.46
C GLY A 389 23.53 21.34 -7.47
N GLN A 390 22.72 20.38 -7.94
CA GLN A 390 21.25 20.53 -7.99
C GLN A 390 20.55 19.94 -6.76
N ALA A 391 21.04 18.82 -6.21
CA ALA A 391 20.72 18.41 -4.84
C ALA A 391 21.57 19.23 -3.84
N ALA A 392 21.29 20.53 -3.71
CA ALA A 392 22.06 21.42 -2.84
C ALA A 392 21.99 20.99 -1.35
N GLY A 393 23.00 20.24 -0.89
CA GLY A 393 23.12 19.75 0.48
C GLY A 393 24.15 18.63 0.59
N PRO A 394 24.54 18.22 1.81
CA PRO A 394 25.66 17.30 2.06
C PRO A 394 25.24 15.82 1.97
N GLY A 395 24.42 15.47 0.98
CA GLY A 395 23.81 14.15 0.88
C GLY A 395 23.43 13.72 -0.53
N LEU A 396 23.33 12.42 -0.72
CA LEU A 396 22.84 11.80 -1.94
C LEU A 396 21.33 11.69 -1.94
N LEU A 397 20.72 11.81 -3.12
CA LEU A 397 19.29 11.80 -3.31
C LEU A 397 18.93 11.03 -4.59
N TRP A 398 18.00 10.09 -4.50
CA TRP A 398 17.40 9.40 -5.65
C TRP A 398 15.99 8.89 -5.34
N ARG A 399 15.32 8.34 -6.35
CA ARG A 399 14.00 7.70 -6.23
C ARG A 399 14.04 6.24 -6.66
N ASN A 400 13.42 5.36 -5.86
CA ASN A 400 13.14 3.98 -6.23
C ASN A 400 11.65 3.68 -5.98
N ARG A 401 10.90 3.40 -7.06
CA ARG A 401 9.42 3.30 -7.09
C ARG A 401 8.72 4.55 -6.53
N ALA A 402 8.02 4.42 -5.40
CA ALA A 402 7.31 5.51 -4.71
C ALA A 402 8.15 6.13 -3.57
N ASN A 403 9.33 5.57 -3.28
CA ASN A 403 10.21 6.03 -2.22
C ASN A 403 11.30 6.93 -2.79
N ILE A 404 11.66 7.95 -2.02
CA ILE A 404 12.75 8.88 -2.28
C ILE A 404 13.76 8.67 -1.15
N PHE A 405 14.97 8.25 -1.50
CA PHE A 405 16.03 8.01 -0.53
C PHE A 405 16.93 9.24 -0.42
N VAL A 406 17.22 9.65 0.82
CA VAL A 406 18.29 10.60 1.13
C VAL A 406 19.33 9.89 1.97
N VAL A 407 20.56 9.77 1.46
CA VAL A 407 21.69 9.20 2.21
C VAL A 407 22.66 10.31 2.60
N VAL A 408 22.94 10.41 3.89
CA VAL A 408 23.79 11.42 4.51
C VAL A 408 24.73 10.76 5.53
N SER A 409 25.88 11.38 5.75
CA SER A 409 26.83 10.99 6.80
C SER A 409 27.41 12.25 7.43
N PRO A 410 27.51 12.35 8.77
CA PRO A 410 28.20 13.46 9.42
C PRO A 410 29.72 13.46 9.20
N SER A 411 30.31 12.31 8.83
CA SER A 411 31.77 12.11 8.78
C SER A 411 32.32 11.81 7.38
N LEU A 412 31.47 11.51 6.39
CA LEU A 412 31.86 11.25 5.00
C LEU A 412 31.38 12.37 4.08
N SER A 413 32.20 12.73 3.10
CA SER A 413 31.81 13.68 2.05
C SER A 413 30.75 13.07 1.11
N PRO A 414 29.93 13.89 0.43
CA PRO A 414 28.97 13.39 -0.55
C PRO A 414 29.61 12.56 -1.66
N ASP A 415 30.82 12.90 -2.08
CA ASP A 415 31.58 12.15 -3.11
C ASP A 415 32.07 10.79 -2.59
N ALA A 416 32.55 10.72 -1.35
CA ALA A 416 32.91 9.45 -0.72
C ALA A 416 31.68 8.53 -0.56
N LEU A 417 30.51 9.08 -0.22
CA LEU A 417 29.25 8.33 -0.24
C LEU A 417 28.88 7.89 -1.67
N ARG A 418 29.03 8.77 -2.66
CA ARG A 418 28.65 8.52 -4.06
C ARG A 418 29.40 7.35 -4.68
N ALA A 419 30.68 7.21 -4.36
CA ALA A 419 31.49 6.09 -4.80
C ALA A 419 31.02 4.73 -4.24
N ARG A 420 30.31 4.73 -3.10
CA ARG A 420 29.98 3.52 -2.31
C ARG A 420 28.50 3.12 -2.36
N VAL A 421 27.60 4.07 -2.61
CA VAL A 421 26.13 3.84 -2.57
C VAL A 421 25.61 3.34 -3.92
N GLN A 422 24.90 2.21 -3.88
CA GLN A 422 24.21 1.62 -5.04
C GLN A 422 22.67 1.74 -4.87
N PRO A 423 21.98 2.55 -5.73
CA PRO A 423 20.54 2.91 -5.65
C PRO A 423 19.43 1.85 -5.74
#